data_AF-A0A934YR65-F1
#
_entry.id   AF-A0A934YR65-F1
#
_cell.length_a   1.000
_cell.length_b   1.000
_cell.length_c   1.000
_cell.angle_alpha   90.00
_cell.angle_beta   90.00
_cell.angle_gamma   90.00
#
_symmetry.space_group_name_H-M   'P 1'
#
loop_
_entity.id
_entity.type
_entity.pdbx_description
1 polymer ?
#
loop_
_entity_poly.entity_id
_entity_poly.type
_entity_poly.pdbx_seq_one_letter_code
_entity_poly.pdbx_strand_id
1 'polypeptide(L)'
;MSERIFPDLEPSAIVYRSADIVVVDKPAGAPTQAPSPEEPEDLVSRLRRALAREAGAGAPAPYLGVHQRLDRDTSGLVLFTLRREANAPVAAAFEGRQVKKTYIACVESRGPLGARTLRDTLDKGDAGRMEVVRAARGARGPREDARGKLAITHVNERARRGARAEVELSLETGRTHQARVQLAHAGAPIAGDRLYDGARAPRLLLHASRLELPAGLLGEGTLTRFHAKTPPAFARWLARGDLGRAIFDDDDALREALATAREARFSLGRSADTTCFRLVNEGGDALPHLAVDVYDAFAVVQLYDDGEGLWEDRVRVERVLDAVESLGFAGVYLKYRPRQANTLVDTRRDEVAPRAPVRGVPAADELVVLEDGVPLGVSLGDGLSTGLFLDQRRNRRLLRLTAGGLRVLNLFAYTCGFSVAAAVGGARQTVSVDAAAVALARGRDNLVRAGHADANAHLVLAEDAFAYLARAAKKGERFDVVVLDPPSYSTSKKRRFVAEQHYGELAAEALRVLAPGGRLFASTNHRGTSRAKLRRVLFAAAEAASVPVAQLKDLPPASDFPATPGEEPTMKAMLLTAGRDGAVGKKPLQRPERARRPGGPSGRPDRLKK
;
A
#
# COMPACT_ATOMS: atom_id res chain seq x y z
N MET A 1 -17.14 -15.53 -6.75
CA MET A 1 -15.68 -15.58 -6.96
C MET A 1 -14.89 -15.10 -5.76
N SER A 2 -15.22 -13.91 -5.22
CA SER A 2 -14.50 -13.29 -4.10
C SER A 2 -14.49 -14.09 -2.78
N GLU A 3 -15.52 -14.89 -2.46
CA GLU A 3 -15.56 -15.63 -1.17
C GLU A 3 -14.57 -16.80 -1.10
N ARG A 4 -14.26 -17.43 -2.23
CA ARG A 4 -13.32 -18.56 -2.26
C ARG A 4 -11.90 -18.10 -1.98
N ILE A 5 -11.49 -17.01 -2.63
CA ILE A 5 -10.13 -16.46 -2.52
C ILE A 5 -9.99 -15.61 -1.25
N PHE A 6 -10.99 -14.78 -0.95
CA PHE A 6 -11.07 -13.90 0.20
C PHE A 6 -12.26 -14.31 1.10
N PRO A 7 -12.11 -15.38 1.89
CA PRO A 7 -13.16 -15.81 2.82
C PRO A 7 -13.35 -14.77 3.93
N ASP A 8 -14.58 -14.64 4.42
CA ASP A 8 -14.91 -13.80 5.59
C ASP A 8 -14.17 -14.30 6.86
N LEU A 9 -14.54 -13.80 8.05
CA LEU A 9 -13.97 -14.35 9.28
C LEU A 9 -14.28 -15.85 9.38
N GLU A 10 -13.22 -16.65 9.50
CA GLU A 10 -13.34 -18.07 9.82
C GLU A 10 -14.06 -18.23 11.17
N PRO A 11 -14.89 -19.27 11.35
CA PRO A 11 -15.54 -19.53 12.64
C PRO A 11 -14.54 -19.64 13.80
N SER A 12 -13.32 -20.14 13.54
CA SER A 12 -12.24 -20.22 14.52
C SER A 12 -11.71 -18.87 15.01
N ALA A 13 -12.04 -17.76 14.33
CA ALA A 13 -11.71 -16.42 14.80
C ALA A 13 -12.58 -16.01 16.00
N ILE A 14 -13.75 -16.63 16.21
CA ILE A 14 -14.59 -16.40 17.39
C ILE A 14 -14.01 -17.20 18.56
N VAL A 15 -13.33 -16.50 19.47
CA VAL A 15 -12.69 -17.09 20.66
C VAL A 15 -13.73 -17.42 21.74
N TYR A 16 -14.76 -16.59 21.85
CA TYR A 16 -15.84 -16.78 22.81
C TYR A 16 -17.12 -16.12 22.32
N ARG A 17 -18.27 -16.72 22.63
CA ARG A 17 -19.59 -16.14 22.40
C ARG A 17 -20.54 -16.53 23.51
N SER A 18 -21.30 -15.55 23.99
CA SER A 18 -22.45 -15.74 24.88
C SER A 18 -23.67 -15.03 24.31
N ALA A 19 -24.75 -14.92 25.09
CA ALA A 19 -25.90 -14.09 24.72
C ALA A 19 -25.54 -12.58 24.69
N ASP A 20 -24.55 -12.15 25.47
CA ASP A 20 -24.24 -10.74 25.69
C ASP A 20 -23.06 -10.23 24.89
N ILE A 21 -22.05 -11.07 24.69
CA ILE A 21 -20.78 -10.66 24.08
C ILE A 21 -20.27 -11.68 23.07
N VAL A 22 -19.41 -11.20 22.19
CA VAL A 22 -18.55 -12.02 21.34
C VAL A 22 -17.13 -11.46 21.39
N VAL A 23 -16.16 -12.36 21.51
CA VAL A 23 -14.73 -12.04 21.50
C VAL A 23 -14.10 -12.68 20.28
N VAL A 24 -13.44 -11.87 19.47
CA VAL A 24 -12.87 -12.27 18.18
C VAL A 24 -11.37 -12.06 18.19
N ASP A 25 -10.60 -13.03 17.71
CA ASP A 25 -9.19 -12.88 17.40
C ASP A 25 -9.05 -12.20 16.04
N LYS A 26 -8.77 -10.89 16.05
CA LYS A 26 -8.64 -10.10 14.83
C LYS A 26 -7.33 -10.45 14.11
N PRO A 27 -7.36 -10.79 12.81
CA PRO A 27 -6.13 -10.96 12.04
C PRO A 27 -5.38 -9.61 11.87
N ALA A 28 -4.07 -9.66 11.62
CA ALA A 28 -3.33 -8.47 11.21
C ALA A 28 -3.68 -8.07 9.78
N GLY A 29 -3.73 -6.76 9.51
CA GLY A 29 -4.11 -6.21 8.21
C GLY A 29 -5.60 -5.81 8.15
N ALA A 30 -6.45 -6.39 9.00
CA ALA A 30 -7.86 -6.03 9.11
C ALA A 30 -8.06 -4.78 9.97
N PRO A 31 -8.71 -3.71 9.48
CA PRO A 31 -9.10 -2.60 10.33
C PRO A 31 -10.24 -3.03 11.27
N THR A 32 -10.24 -2.52 12.51
CA THR A 32 -11.37 -2.77 13.43
C THR A 32 -12.64 -2.08 12.94
N GLN A 33 -12.49 -0.85 12.42
CA GLN A 33 -13.54 -0.05 11.79
C GLN A 33 -12.99 0.54 10.49
N ALA A 34 -13.83 0.65 9.47
CA ALA A 34 -13.45 1.11 8.13
C ALA A 34 -12.73 2.49 8.22
N PRO A 35 -11.50 2.60 7.70
CA PRO A 35 -10.71 3.83 7.80
C PRO A 35 -11.19 4.92 6.83
N SER A 36 -11.86 4.53 5.74
CA SER A 36 -12.40 5.43 4.72
C SER A 36 -13.52 4.74 3.93
N PRO A 37 -14.35 5.49 3.21
CA PRO A 37 -15.32 4.91 2.26
C PRO A 37 -14.69 4.07 1.13
N GLU A 38 -13.39 4.22 0.88
CA GLU A 38 -12.65 3.51 -0.17
C GLU A 38 -12.14 2.13 0.28
N GLU A 39 -12.07 1.91 1.59
CA GLU A 39 -11.76 0.62 2.21
C GLU A 39 -12.89 0.26 3.19
N PRO A 40 -14.11 -0.03 2.68
CA PRO A 40 -15.29 -0.20 3.50
C PRO A 40 -15.28 -1.46 4.38
N GLU A 41 -14.39 -2.41 4.09
CA GLU A 41 -14.34 -3.68 4.80
C GLU A 41 -13.56 -3.58 6.12
N ASP A 42 -14.22 -3.99 7.20
CA ASP A 42 -13.66 -3.99 8.56
C ASP A 42 -14.12 -5.22 9.37
N LEU A 43 -13.55 -5.38 10.56
CA LEU A 43 -13.88 -6.48 11.45
C LEU A 43 -15.37 -6.50 11.83
N VAL A 44 -15.98 -5.33 12.04
CA VAL A 44 -17.39 -5.20 12.43
C VAL A 44 -18.31 -5.74 11.33
N SER A 45 -18.08 -5.32 10.09
CA SER A 45 -18.89 -5.69 8.93
C SER A 45 -18.72 -7.17 8.62
N ARG A 46 -17.48 -7.68 8.69
CA ARG A 46 -17.18 -9.12 8.54
C ARG A 46 -17.87 -9.96 9.62
N LEU A 47 -17.79 -9.55 10.88
CA LEU A 47 -18.44 -10.26 11.98
C LEU A 47 -19.96 -10.22 11.85
N ARG A 48 -20.54 -9.07 11.48
CA ARG A 48 -21.97 -8.95 11.24
C ARG A 48 -22.44 -9.91 10.15
N ARG A 49 -21.69 -10.03 9.05
CA ARG A 49 -22.01 -11.00 7.98
C ARG A 49 -21.90 -12.44 8.46
N ALA A 50 -20.84 -12.79 9.20
CA ALA A 50 -20.66 -14.14 9.75
C ALA A 50 -21.84 -14.54 10.65
N LEU A 51 -22.21 -13.66 11.60
CA LEU A 51 -23.33 -13.90 12.52
C LEU A 51 -24.69 -13.93 11.80
N ALA A 52 -24.89 -13.10 10.76
CA ALA A 52 -26.11 -13.13 9.96
C ALA A 52 -26.25 -14.42 9.14
N ARG A 53 -25.15 -14.95 8.59
CA ARG A 53 -25.15 -16.23 7.87
C ARG A 53 -25.59 -17.38 8.78
N GLU A 54 -25.13 -17.39 10.03
CA GLU A 54 -25.53 -18.39 11.02
C GLU A 54 -27.01 -18.27 11.44
N ALA A 55 -27.54 -17.04 11.54
CA ALA A 55 -28.94 -16.80 11.92
C ALA A 55 -29.96 -17.16 10.83
N GLY A 56 -29.52 -17.31 9.58
CA GLY A 56 -30.37 -17.65 8.44
C GLY A 56 -30.99 -16.43 7.74
N ALA A 57 -31.51 -16.66 6.54
CA ALA A 57 -32.08 -15.62 5.69
C ALA A 57 -33.33 -14.98 6.34
N GLY A 58 -33.41 -13.64 6.35
CA GLY A 58 -34.54 -12.89 6.92
C GLY A 58 -34.38 -12.52 8.40
N ALA A 59 -33.35 -13.02 9.09
CA ALA A 59 -33.04 -12.58 10.45
C ALA A 59 -32.58 -11.10 10.46
N PRO A 60 -32.97 -10.30 11.48
CA PRO A 60 -32.48 -8.94 11.61
C PRO A 60 -30.97 -8.93 11.78
N ALA A 61 -30.31 -7.90 11.24
CA ALA A 61 -28.87 -7.75 11.38
C ALA A 61 -28.47 -7.71 12.87
N PRO A 62 -27.47 -8.49 13.30
CA PRO A 62 -27.09 -8.56 14.70
C PRO A 62 -26.54 -7.21 15.17
N TYR A 63 -26.95 -6.81 16.37
CA TYR A 63 -26.38 -5.65 17.05
C TYR A 63 -24.91 -5.95 17.43
N LEU A 64 -24.03 -4.98 17.21
CA LEU A 64 -22.61 -5.04 17.58
C LEU A 64 -22.19 -3.72 18.20
N GLY A 65 -22.05 -3.69 19.53
CA GLY A 65 -21.47 -2.55 20.24
C GLY A 65 -19.94 -2.65 20.26
N VAL A 66 -19.26 -1.57 19.88
CA VAL A 66 -17.80 -1.50 19.78
C VAL A 66 -17.22 -0.73 20.96
N HIS A 67 -16.39 -1.38 21.76
CA HIS A 67 -15.83 -0.81 23.00
C HIS A 67 -14.33 -0.55 22.94
N GLN A 68 -13.66 -1.12 21.94
CA GLN A 68 -12.22 -0.95 21.73
C GLN A 68 -11.86 -1.03 20.25
N ARG A 69 -10.67 -0.53 19.92
CA ARG A 69 -10.08 -0.64 18.59
C ARG A 69 -8.64 -1.10 18.70
N LEU A 70 -8.25 -2.02 17.84
CA LEU A 70 -6.86 -2.31 17.54
C LEU A 70 -6.49 -1.63 16.23
N ASP A 71 -5.24 -1.15 16.14
CA ASP A 71 -4.68 -0.67 14.87
C ASP A 71 -4.77 -1.77 13.80
N ARG A 72 -4.79 -1.37 12.52
CA ARG A 72 -4.92 -2.28 11.37
C ARG A 72 -3.98 -3.50 11.46
N ASP A 73 -2.70 -3.26 11.72
CA ASP A 73 -1.67 -4.30 11.71
C ASP A 73 -1.52 -5.04 13.05
N THR A 74 -2.15 -4.52 14.12
CA THR A 74 -2.15 -5.19 15.43
C THR A 74 -3.20 -6.30 15.42
N SER A 75 -2.80 -7.55 15.65
CA SER A 75 -3.73 -8.68 15.77
C SER A 75 -4.18 -8.91 17.20
N GLY A 76 -5.14 -9.82 17.42
CA GLY A 76 -5.54 -10.27 18.74
C GLY A 76 -6.96 -9.89 19.12
N LEU A 77 -7.28 -10.05 20.40
CA LEU A 77 -8.65 -10.04 20.92
C LEU A 77 -9.35 -8.68 20.76
N VAL A 78 -10.56 -8.72 20.19
CA VAL A 78 -11.53 -7.61 20.14
C VAL A 78 -12.87 -8.10 20.68
N LEU A 79 -13.42 -7.37 21.66
CA LEU A 79 -14.72 -7.67 22.25
C LEU A 79 -15.80 -6.77 21.66
N PHE A 80 -16.95 -7.38 21.35
CA PHE A 80 -18.18 -6.72 20.96
C PHE A 80 -19.34 -7.15 21.85
N THR A 81 -20.29 -6.25 22.08
CA THR A 81 -21.57 -6.60 22.72
C THR A 81 -22.60 -6.97 21.66
N LEU A 82 -23.36 -8.03 21.91
CA LEU A 82 -24.40 -8.56 21.02
C LEU A 82 -25.80 -8.03 21.35
N ARG A 83 -25.97 -7.43 22.54
CA ARG A 83 -27.23 -6.84 23.02
C ARG A 83 -27.04 -5.40 23.49
N ARG A 84 -28.10 -4.60 23.40
CA ARG A 84 -28.09 -3.19 23.82
C ARG A 84 -27.98 -3.08 25.34
N GLU A 85 -28.59 -4.00 26.07
CA GLU A 85 -28.61 -4.06 27.54
C GLU A 85 -27.20 -4.32 28.09
N ALA A 86 -26.41 -5.17 27.42
CA ALA A 86 -25.02 -5.43 27.79
C ALA A 86 -24.07 -4.27 27.43
N ASN A 87 -24.49 -3.33 26.58
CA ASN A 87 -23.61 -2.30 26.05
C ASN A 87 -23.15 -1.29 27.11
N ALA A 88 -24.08 -0.77 27.92
CA ALA A 88 -23.78 0.22 28.95
C ALA A 88 -22.79 -0.27 30.03
N PRO A 89 -22.99 -1.44 30.69
CA PRO A 89 -22.05 -1.91 31.71
C PRO A 89 -20.66 -2.21 31.12
N VAL A 90 -20.59 -2.80 29.92
CA VAL A 90 -19.31 -3.06 29.26
C VAL A 90 -18.59 -1.76 28.90
N ALA A 91 -19.29 -0.77 28.34
CA ALA A 91 -18.71 0.55 28.05
C ALA A 91 -18.13 1.20 29.31
N ALA A 92 -18.89 1.19 30.41
CA ALA A 92 -18.44 1.73 31.70
C ALA A 92 -17.18 1.02 32.22
N ALA A 93 -17.06 -0.31 32.04
CA ALA A 93 -15.87 -1.05 32.42
C ALA A 93 -14.63 -0.67 31.59
N PHE A 94 -14.80 -0.40 30.29
CA PHE A 94 -13.72 0.08 29.42
C PHE A 94 -13.32 1.52 29.73
N GLU A 95 -14.29 2.42 29.89
CA GLU A 95 -14.07 3.84 30.23
C GLU A 95 -13.42 4.00 31.60
N GLY A 96 -13.87 3.21 32.57
CA GLY A 96 -13.33 3.15 33.93
C GLY A 96 -12.02 2.37 34.06
N ARG A 97 -11.43 1.88 32.96
CA ARG A 97 -10.16 1.12 32.92
C ARG A 97 -10.15 -0.13 33.81
N GLN A 98 -11.31 -0.74 34.02
CA GLN A 98 -11.46 -1.96 34.81
C GLN A 98 -11.13 -3.22 33.99
N VAL A 99 -11.18 -3.09 32.66
CA VAL A 99 -10.77 -4.15 31.72
C VAL A 99 -9.26 -4.19 31.58
N LYS A 100 -8.64 -5.32 31.90
CA LYS A 100 -7.19 -5.53 31.75
C LYS A 100 -6.89 -6.05 30.35
N LYS A 101 -5.89 -5.45 29.71
CA LYS A 101 -5.44 -5.82 28.36
C LYS A 101 -3.96 -6.15 28.40
N THR A 102 -3.61 -7.33 27.90
CA THR A 102 -2.22 -7.77 27.77
C THR A 102 -1.89 -7.95 26.29
N TYR A 103 -0.71 -7.48 25.91
CA TYR A 103 -0.16 -7.63 24.58
C TYR A 103 1.17 -8.37 24.66
N ILE A 104 1.49 -9.11 23.60
CA ILE A 104 2.83 -9.63 23.36
C ILE A 104 3.43 -8.84 22.19
N ALA A 105 4.69 -8.48 22.29
CA ALA A 105 5.45 -7.88 21.21
C ALA A 105 6.83 -8.51 21.06
N CYS A 106 7.34 -8.59 19.82
CA CYS A 106 8.74 -8.87 19.56
C CYS A 106 9.48 -7.56 19.24
N VAL A 107 10.64 -7.34 19.86
CA VAL A 107 11.42 -6.11 19.76
C VAL A 107 12.90 -6.42 19.53
N GLU A 108 13.64 -5.49 18.92
CA GLU A 108 15.11 -5.48 18.99
C GLU A 108 15.58 -4.44 20.00
N SER A 109 16.46 -4.84 20.91
CA SER A 109 17.03 -3.97 21.94
C SER A 109 18.47 -4.35 22.26
N ARG A 110 19.31 -3.34 22.55
CA ARG A 110 20.74 -3.54 22.86
C ARG A 110 21.00 -4.32 24.13
N GLY A 111 20.05 -4.33 25.07
CA GLY A 111 20.18 -5.05 26.34
C GLY A 111 18.82 -5.41 26.93
N PRO A 112 18.80 -6.15 28.06
CA PRO A 112 17.58 -6.58 28.71
C PRO A 112 16.67 -5.40 29.07
N LEU A 113 15.39 -5.52 28.76
CA LEU A 113 14.35 -4.61 29.20
C LEU A 113 13.93 -4.93 30.64
N GLY A 114 13.90 -6.21 31.00
CA GLY A 114 13.43 -6.69 32.31
C GLY A 114 11.99 -6.28 32.59
N ALA A 115 11.64 -6.18 33.88
CA ALA A 115 10.39 -5.59 34.32
C ALA A 115 10.55 -4.08 34.50
N ARG A 116 9.78 -3.26 33.77
CA ARG A 116 9.80 -1.80 33.87
C ARG A 116 8.48 -1.14 33.51
N THR A 117 8.33 0.12 33.85
CA THR A 117 7.19 0.94 33.42
C THR A 117 7.68 2.10 32.56
N LEU A 118 7.15 2.18 31.34
CA LEU A 118 7.37 3.30 30.42
C LEU A 118 6.30 4.36 30.69
N ARG A 119 6.74 5.61 30.86
CA ARG A 119 5.87 6.77 31.06
C ARG A 119 6.30 7.85 30.07
N ASP A 120 5.41 8.22 29.17
CA ASP A 120 5.65 9.23 28.15
C ASP A 120 4.41 10.10 27.97
N THR A 121 4.61 11.35 27.57
CA THR A 121 3.52 12.22 27.13
C THR A 121 3.47 12.14 25.61
N LEU A 122 2.32 11.72 25.05
CA LEU A 122 2.16 11.49 23.62
C LEU A 122 1.29 12.59 22.97
N ASP A 123 1.72 13.04 21.80
CA ASP A 123 0.95 13.95 20.94
C ASP A 123 0.92 13.47 19.48
N LYS A 124 -0.01 14.01 18.69
CA LYS A 124 -0.11 13.76 17.26
C LYS A 124 0.98 14.55 16.53
N GLY A 125 1.90 13.84 15.90
CA GLY A 125 2.84 14.38 14.93
C GLY A 125 2.28 14.34 13.50
N ASP A 126 3.20 14.48 12.54
CA ASP A 126 2.87 14.49 11.12
C ASP A 126 2.39 13.13 10.60
N ALA A 127 1.55 13.16 9.56
CA ALA A 127 1.09 11.97 8.83
C ALA A 127 0.47 10.86 9.71
N GLY A 128 -0.11 11.21 10.86
CA GLY A 128 -0.76 10.26 11.77
C GLY A 128 0.21 9.49 12.69
N ARG A 129 1.50 9.86 12.70
CA ARG A 129 2.49 9.34 13.65
C ARG A 129 2.31 10.00 15.02
N MET A 130 2.27 9.20 16.09
CA MET A 130 2.35 9.72 17.46
C MET A 130 3.80 9.97 17.85
N GLU A 131 4.06 11.02 18.62
CA GLU A 131 5.40 11.41 19.05
C GLU A 131 5.46 11.60 20.58
N VAL A 132 6.65 11.37 21.14
CA VAL A 132 6.91 11.65 22.55
C VAL A 132 7.24 13.13 22.71
N VAL A 133 6.40 13.84 23.46
CA VAL A 133 6.61 15.24 23.83
C VAL A 133 7.67 15.30 24.92
N ARG A 134 8.77 16.00 24.63
CA ARG A 134 9.79 16.27 25.65
C ARG A 134 9.25 17.28 26.66
N ALA A 135 9.35 16.95 27.93
CA ALA A 135 8.98 17.87 29.00
C ALA A 135 9.83 19.14 28.95
N ALA A 136 9.23 20.29 29.26
CA ALA A 136 9.97 21.56 29.38
C ALA A 136 11.07 21.44 30.44
N ARG A 137 12.19 22.16 30.24
CA ARG A 137 13.31 22.17 31.20
C ARG A 137 12.79 22.53 32.59
N GLY A 138 13.02 21.65 33.58
CA GLY A 138 12.59 21.84 34.98
C GLY A 138 11.30 21.11 35.39
N ALA A 139 10.61 20.44 34.47
CA ALA A 139 9.41 19.66 34.80
C ALA A 139 9.74 18.36 35.55
N ARG A 140 8.93 18.01 36.57
CA ARG A 140 9.01 16.74 37.32
C ARG A 140 8.37 15.58 36.54
N GLY A 141 8.94 15.25 35.38
CA GLY A 141 8.58 14.08 34.57
C GLY A 141 7.38 14.25 33.61
N PRO A 142 7.02 13.18 32.88
CA PRO A 142 5.87 13.17 31.95
C PRO A 142 4.56 13.47 32.67
N ARG A 143 3.74 14.35 32.09
CA ARG A 143 2.43 14.77 32.62
C ARG A 143 1.43 14.96 31.48
N GLU A 144 0.16 14.89 31.82
CA GLU A 144 -0.92 15.29 30.91
C GLU A 144 -1.00 16.82 30.90
N ASP A 145 -1.00 17.42 29.71
CA ASP A 145 -1.11 18.87 29.53
C ASP A 145 -1.94 19.21 28.27
N ALA A 146 -2.07 20.50 27.96
CA ALA A 146 -2.86 20.96 26.81
C ALA A 146 -2.33 20.46 25.44
N ARG A 147 -1.08 19.98 25.38
CA ARG A 147 -0.41 19.54 24.15
C ARG A 147 -0.14 18.03 24.13
N GLY A 148 -0.35 17.27 25.20
CA GLY A 148 -0.05 15.85 25.17
C GLY A 148 -0.72 15.04 26.28
N LYS A 149 -1.02 13.78 25.95
CA LYS A 149 -1.70 12.85 26.84
C LYS A 149 -0.72 11.89 27.49
N LEU A 150 -0.83 11.72 28.80
CA LEU A 150 0.00 10.75 29.51
C LEU A 150 -0.31 9.33 29.02
N ALA A 151 0.76 8.57 28.80
CA ALA A 151 0.75 7.18 28.39
C ALA A 151 1.62 6.32 29.31
N ILE A 152 1.04 5.25 29.84
CA ILE A 152 1.68 4.36 30.81
C ILE A 152 1.57 2.91 30.32
N THR A 153 2.73 2.28 30.13
CA THR A 153 2.88 0.90 29.66
C THR A 153 3.80 0.15 30.61
N HIS A 154 3.32 -0.94 31.20
CA HIS A 154 4.17 -1.88 31.93
C HIS A 154 4.73 -2.91 30.96
N VAL A 155 6.03 -3.15 31.04
CA VAL A 155 6.78 -4.06 30.17
C VAL A 155 7.40 -5.14 31.03
N ASN A 156 7.25 -6.39 30.62
CA ASN A 156 7.94 -7.52 31.21
C ASN A 156 8.60 -8.36 30.10
N GLU A 157 9.92 -8.44 30.09
CA GLU A 157 10.64 -9.32 29.16
C GLU A 157 10.39 -10.79 29.49
N ARG A 158 9.93 -11.56 28.51
CA ARG A 158 9.60 -12.98 28.66
C ARG A 158 10.71 -13.89 28.18
N ALA A 159 11.35 -13.52 27.07
CA ALA A 159 12.38 -14.30 26.42
C ALA A 159 13.31 -13.41 25.61
N ARG A 160 14.57 -13.85 25.43
CA ARG A 160 15.59 -13.13 24.66
C ARG A 160 16.47 -14.10 23.88
N ARG A 161 16.87 -13.67 22.68
CA ARG A 161 17.89 -14.32 21.85
C ARG A 161 18.75 -13.28 21.15
N GLY A 162 19.90 -12.96 21.75
CA GLY A 162 20.76 -11.86 21.31
C GLY A 162 20.06 -10.50 21.49
N ALA A 163 20.01 -9.69 20.44
CA ALA A 163 19.31 -8.40 20.46
C ALA A 163 17.78 -8.53 20.42
N ARG A 164 17.25 -9.70 20.04
CA ARG A 164 15.80 -9.93 19.89
C ARG A 164 15.18 -10.34 21.21
N ALA A 165 14.03 -9.77 21.55
CA ALA A 165 13.29 -10.12 22.75
C ALA A 165 11.78 -10.22 22.49
N GLU A 166 11.11 -11.09 23.24
CA GLU A 166 9.66 -11.10 23.39
C GLU A 166 9.30 -10.42 24.72
N VAL A 167 8.38 -9.46 24.67
CA VAL A 167 7.91 -8.70 25.83
C VAL A 167 6.41 -8.84 25.99
N GLU A 168 5.98 -8.97 27.23
CA GLU A 168 4.60 -8.77 27.64
C GLU A 168 4.37 -7.30 27.98
N LEU A 169 3.26 -6.75 27.52
CA LEU A 169 2.86 -5.37 27.75
C LEU A 169 1.49 -5.32 28.42
N SER A 170 1.37 -4.54 29.48
CA SER A 170 0.07 -4.17 30.06
C SER A 170 -0.11 -2.66 29.94
N LEU A 171 -1.17 -2.25 29.25
CA LEU A 171 -1.47 -0.85 28.99
C LEU A 171 -2.40 -0.31 30.08
N GLU A 172 -1.87 0.56 30.96
CA GLU A 172 -2.68 1.24 31.99
C GLU A 172 -3.53 2.35 31.36
N THR A 173 -3.00 3.00 30.32
CA THR A 173 -3.72 3.96 29.48
C THR A 173 -3.95 3.39 28.08
N GLY A 174 -4.98 3.86 27.38
CA GLY A 174 -5.25 3.49 25.97
C GLY A 174 -5.05 4.67 25.03
N ARG A 175 -3.83 4.91 24.54
CA ARG A 175 -3.55 5.93 23.52
C ARG A 175 -3.23 5.29 22.17
N THR A 176 -3.50 6.01 21.07
CA THR A 176 -3.14 5.58 19.71
C THR A 176 -1.63 5.31 19.64
N HIS A 177 -1.23 4.20 19.00
CA HIS A 177 0.17 3.78 18.84
C HIS A 177 1.00 3.69 20.15
N GLN A 178 0.37 3.69 21.33
CA GLN A 178 1.07 3.85 22.61
C GLN A 178 2.26 2.88 22.78
N ALA A 179 2.02 1.58 22.68
CA ALA A 179 3.08 0.58 22.83
C ALA A 179 4.20 0.78 21.81
N ARG A 180 3.84 1.09 20.56
CA ARG A 180 4.76 1.25 19.42
C ARG A 180 5.72 2.41 19.64
N VAL A 181 5.18 3.60 19.95
CA VAL A 181 5.99 4.81 20.16
C VAL A 181 6.83 4.74 21.43
N GLN A 182 6.29 4.20 22.53
CA GLN A 182 7.02 4.13 23.80
C GLN A 182 8.17 3.12 23.75
N LEU A 183 7.96 1.95 23.14
CA LEU A 183 9.01 0.96 22.97
C LEU A 183 10.11 1.48 22.03
N ALA A 184 9.75 2.16 20.94
CA ALA A 184 10.74 2.82 20.07
C ALA A 184 11.52 3.92 20.81
N HIS A 185 10.84 4.77 21.58
CA HIS A 185 11.50 5.81 22.41
C HIS A 185 12.45 5.20 23.44
N ALA A 186 12.10 4.03 24.00
CA ALA A 186 12.94 3.27 24.92
C ALA A 186 14.12 2.54 24.23
N GLY A 187 14.30 2.70 22.91
CA GLY A 187 15.36 2.04 22.15
C GLY A 187 15.09 0.55 21.89
N ALA A 188 13.82 0.15 21.91
CA ALA A 188 13.36 -1.22 21.69
C ALA A 188 12.18 -1.30 20.71
N PRO A 189 12.29 -0.78 19.46
CA PRO A 189 11.17 -0.73 18.53
C PRO A 189 10.63 -2.13 18.21
N ILE A 190 9.31 -2.21 17.98
CA ILE A 190 8.62 -3.46 17.65
C ILE A 190 9.03 -3.92 16.25
N ALA A 191 9.38 -5.19 16.11
CA ALA A 191 9.70 -5.79 14.82
C ALA A 191 8.49 -5.75 13.86
N GLY A 192 8.76 -5.40 12.61
CA GLY A 192 7.76 -5.16 11.57
C GLY A 192 7.09 -3.79 11.62
N ASP A 193 7.44 -2.94 12.59
CA ASP A 193 6.88 -1.59 12.69
C ASP A 193 7.54 -0.62 11.71
N ARG A 194 6.88 -0.39 10.58
CA ARG A 194 7.36 0.52 9.52
C ARG A 194 7.31 2.00 9.89
N LEU A 195 6.56 2.37 10.93
CA LEU A 195 6.36 3.77 11.35
C LEU A 195 7.35 4.21 12.44
N TYR A 196 7.85 3.24 13.20
CA TYR A 196 8.72 3.47 14.36
C TYR A 196 10.05 2.71 14.25
N ASP A 197 10.55 2.56 13.03
CA ASP A 197 11.90 2.03 12.71
C ASP A 197 12.17 0.64 13.31
N GLY A 198 11.15 -0.21 13.28
CA GLY A 198 11.24 -1.60 13.68
C GLY A 198 12.12 -2.44 12.76
N ALA A 199 12.77 -3.46 13.32
CA ALA A 199 13.47 -4.47 12.55
C ALA A 199 12.56 -5.14 11.51
N ARG A 200 13.12 -5.63 10.40
CA ARG A 200 12.32 -6.32 9.38
C ARG A 200 11.63 -7.56 9.96
N ALA A 201 10.36 -7.75 9.60
CA ALA A 201 9.54 -8.88 9.97
C ALA A 201 8.37 -9.00 8.98
N PRO A 202 7.72 -10.18 8.86
CA PRO A 202 6.62 -10.39 7.92
C PRO A 202 5.40 -9.50 8.16
N ARG A 203 5.26 -8.97 9.37
CA ARG A 203 4.13 -8.18 9.86
C ARG A 203 4.54 -7.46 11.13
N LEU A 204 3.70 -6.51 11.59
CA LEU A 204 3.85 -5.94 12.92
C LEU A 204 3.71 -7.06 13.97
N LEU A 205 4.79 -7.34 14.70
CA LEU A 205 4.81 -8.33 15.77
C LEU A 205 4.30 -7.72 17.09
N LEU A 206 3.04 -7.27 17.04
CA LEU A 206 2.25 -6.82 18.19
C LEU A 206 0.89 -7.55 18.19
N HIS A 207 0.57 -8.22 19.30
CA HIS A 207 -0.61 -9.07 19.41
C HIS A 207 -1.32 -8.87 20.76
N ALA A 208 -2.60 -8.53 20.74
CA ALA A 208 -3.46 -8.43 21.93
C ALA A 208 -3.83 -9.84 22.42
N SER A 209 -2.98 -10.42 23.26
CA SER A 209 -3.02 -11.83 23.63
C SER A 209 -4.05 -12.17 24.70
N ARG A 210 -4.42 -11.22 25.56
CA ARG A 210 -5.35 -11.47 26.66
C ARG A 210 -6.21 -10.27 27.01
N LEU A 211 -7.48 -10.56 27.30
CA LEU A 211 -8.49 -9.61 27.75
C LEU A 211 -9.14 -10.15 29.03
N GLU A 212 -9.18 -9.35 30.10
CA GLU A 212 -9.83 -9.71 31.37
C GLU A 212 -10.89 -8.67 31.75
N LEU A 213 -12.14 -9.10 31.90
CA LEU A 213 -13.27 -8.33 32.38
C LEU A 213 -13.38 -8.41 33.92
N PRO A 214 -13.98 -7.39 34.57
CA PRO A 214 -14.35 -7.47 35.98
C PRO A 214 -15.26 -8.66 36.26
N ALA A 215 -15.07 -9.29 37.43
CA ALA A 215 -15.96 -10.35 37.90
C ALA A 215 -17.39 -9.83 38.06
N GLY A 216 -18.39 -10.63 37.64
CA GLY A 216 -19.81 -10.27 37.73
C GLY A 216 -20.31 -9.24 36.71
N LEU A 217 -19.45 -8.69 35.84
CA LEU A 217 -19.85 -7.67 34.85
C LEU A 217 -21.01 -8.13 33.95
N LEU A 218 -21.04 -9.42 33.62
CA LEU A 218 -22.01 -10.04 32.71
C LEU A 218 -22.81 -11.14 33.42
N GLY A 219 -23.02 -10.99 34.73
CA GLY A 219 -23.67 -12.00 35.57
C GLY A 219 -22.75 -13.14 36.01
N GLU A 220 -23.26 -13.97 36.93
CA GLU A 220 -22.54 -15.14 37.43
C GLU A 220 -22.39 -16.22 36.34
N GLY A 221 -21.25 -16.92 36.35
CA GLY A 221 -20.96 -17.99 35.38
C GLY A 221 -20.42 -17.55 34.02
N THR A 222 -20.42 -16.24 33.71
CA THR A 222 -19.84 -15.74 32.45
C THR A 222 -18.31 -15.73 32.51
N LEU A 223 -17.66 -16.26 31.47
CA LEU A 223 -16.21 -16.23 31.36
C LEU A 223 -15.72 -14.78 31.28
N THR A 224 -14.78 -14.41 32.13
CA THR A 224 -14.23 -13.05 32.20
C THR A 224 -12.82 -12.92 31.64
N ARG A 225 -12.13 -14.04 31.39
CA ARG A 225 -10.75 -14.05 30.89
C ARG A 225 -10.68 -14.76 29.54
N PHE A 226 -10.14 -14.08 28.54
CA PHE A 226 -10.01 -14.57 27.18
C PHE A 226 -8.54 -14.56 26.74
N HIS A 227 -8.16 -15.54 25.94
CA HIS A 227 -6.80 -15.69 25.43
C HIS A 227 -6.83 -15.91 23.91
N ALA A 228 -5.98 -15.18 23.19
CA ALA A 228 -5.66 -15.47 21.79
C ALA A 228 -4.32 -16.21 21.72
N LYS A 229 -4.22 -17.14 20.76
CA LYS A 229 -2.98 -17.88 20.52
C LYS A 229 -1.96 -16.95 19.88
N THR A 230 -0.78 -16.84 20.48
CA THR A 230 0.31 -16.06 19.87
C THR A 230 0.63 -16.60 18.47
N PRO A 231 0.67 -15.76 17.43
CA PRO A 231 0.97 -16.21 16.07
C PRO A 231 2.37 -16.84 15.96
N PRO A 232 2.55 -17.92 15.16
CA PRO A 232 3.85 -18.59 14.99
C PRO A 232 4.98 -17.66 14.55
N ALA A 233 4.70 -16.59 13.79
CA ALA A 233 5.67 -15.58 13.40
C ALA A 233 6.47 -15.00 14.58
N PHE A 234 5.88 -14.89 15.78
CA PHE A 234 6.55 -14.33 16.96
C PHE A 234 7.71 -15.22 17.41
N ALA A 235 7.41 -16.50 17.66
CA ALA A 235 8.42 -17.49 18.01
C ALA A 235 9.46 -17.68 16.90
N ARG A 236 9.01 -17.67 15.63
CA ARG A 236 9.86 -17.77 14.44
C ARG A 236 10.88 -16.63 14.38
N TRP A 237 10.40 -15.39 14.53
CA TRP A 237 11.25 -14.20 14.47
C TRP A 237 12.18 -14.10 15.69
N LEU A 238 11.70 -14.42 16.89
CA LEU A 238 12.57 -14.48 18.08
C LEU A 238 13.72 -15.47 17.88
N ALA A 239 13.45 -16.62 17.26
CA ALA A 239 14.45 -17.64 16.98
C ALA A 239 15.39 -17.25 15.84
N ARG A 240 14.85 -16.85 14.69
CA ARG A 240 15.58 -16.76 13.40
C ARG A 240 15.70 -15.35 12.83
N GLY A 241 14.90 -14.40 13.32
CA GLY A 241 14.90 -13.01 12.86
C GLY A 241 14.07 -12.86 11.60
N ASP A 242 14.40 -11.86 10.79
CA ASP A 242 13.89 -11.76 9.42
C ASP A 242 14.41 -12.94 8.59
N LEU A 243 13.53 -13.68 7.94
CA LEU A 243 13.92 -14.80 7.07
C LEU A 243 14.44 -14.31 5.72
N GLY A 244 14.10 -13.09 5.30
CA GLY A 244 14.44 -12.60 3.96
C GLY A 244 14.03 -13.62 2.89
N ARG A 245 15.00 -14.13 2.12
CA ARG A 245 14.75 -15.14 1.07
C ARG A 245 14.50 -16.55 1.60
N ALA A 246 14.98 -16.87 2.81
CA ALA A 246 14.75 -18.17 3.42
C ALA A 246 13.26 -18.41 3.76
N ILE A 247 12.40 -17.39 3.62
CA ILE A 247 10.95 -17.58 3.71
C ILE A 247 10.42 -18.55 2.66
N PHE A 248 11.05 -18.62 1.49
CA PHE A 248 10.68 -19.55 0.42
C PHE A 248 11.14 -20.98 0.70
N ASP A 249 11.88 -21.21 1.79
CA ASP A 249 12.29 -22.53 2.28
C ASP A 249 11.42 -23.03 3.43
N ASP A 250 10.44 -22.22 3.87
CA ASP A 250 9.62 -22.47 5.04
C ASP A 250 8.13 -22.32 4.69
N ASP A 251 7.49 -23.45 4.46
CA ASP A 251 6.07 -23.59 4.11
C ASP A 251 5.13 -22.75 4.99
N ASP A 252 5.32 -22.81 6.30
CA ASP A 252 4.44 -22.12 7.26
C ASP A 252 4.68 -20.60 7.22
N ALA A 253 5.93 -20.17 7.10
CA ALA A 253 6.26 -18.75 7.00
C ALA A 253 5.72 -18.14 5.69
N LEU A 254 5.84 -18.87 4.57
CA LEU A 254 5.29 -18.47 3.28
C LEU A 254 3.76 -18.36 3.35
N ARG A 255 3.07 -19.39 3.89
CA ARG A 255 1.60 -19.37 4.05
C ARG A 255 1.13 -18.22 4.95
N GLU A 256 1.83 -17.96 6.06
CA GLU A 256 1.50 -16.86 6.97
C GLU A 256 1.69 -15.48 6.32
N ALA A 257 2.75 -15.29 5.53
CA ALA A 257 3.00 -14.06 4.77
C ALA A 257 1.94 -13.84 3.67
N LEU A 258 1.58 -14.89 2.92
CA LEU A 258 0.50 -14.84 1.93
C LEU A 258 -0.86 -14.53 2.58
N ALA A 259 -1.16 -15.13 3.73
CA ALA A 259 -2.39 -14.84 4.48
C ALA A 259 -2.43 -13.37 4.95
N THR A 260 -1.29 -12.82 5.40
CA THR A 260 -1.18 -11.41 5.78
C THR A 260 -1.38 -10.49 4.58
N ALA A 261 -0.74 -10.78 3.45
CA ALA A 261 -0.90 -10.01 2.21
C ALA A 261 -2.36 -10.04 1.72
N ARG A 262 -3.00 -11.21 1.76
CA ARG A 262 -4.42 -11.41 1.44
C ARG A 262 -5.33 -10.59 2.33
N GLU A 263 -5.13 -10.63 3.64
CA GLU A 263 -5.92 -9.84 4.59
C GLU A 263 -5.76 -8.34 4.36
N ALA A 264 -4.56 -7.87 4.06
CA ALA A 264 -4.32 -6.47 3.70
C ALA A 264 -5.08 -6.02 2.43
N ARG A 265 -5.42 -6.95 1.52
CA ARG A 265 -6.19 -6.68 0.28
C ARG A 265 -7.65 -7.12 0.38
N PHE A 266 -8.14 -7.51 1.55
CA PHE A 266 -9.48 -8.07 1.70
C PHE A 266 -10.58 -7.16 1.11
N SER A 267 -10.51 -5.85 1.35
CA SER A 267 -11.47 -4.89 0.79
C SER A 267 -11.49 -4.85 -0.73
N LEU A 268 -10.34 -5.01 -1.39
CA LEU A 268 -10.26 -5.10 -2.86
C LEU A 268 -10.78 -6.46 -3.33
N GLY A 269 -10.37 -7.53 -2.67
CA GLY A 269 -10.81 -8.90 -2.99
C GLY A 269 -12.30 -9.14 -2.82
N ARG A 270 -13.00 -8.32 -2.03
CA ARG A 270 -14.46 -8.34 -1.85
C ARG A 270 -15.21 -7.30 -2.67
N SER A 271 -14.50 -6.42 -3.39
CA SER A 271 -15.12 -5.39 -4.21
C SER A 271 -15.87 -5.99 -5.39
N ALA A 272 -17.07 -5.48 -5.68
CA ALA A 272 -17.78 -5.76 -6.93
C ALA A 272 -17.24 -4.91 -8.10
N ASP A 273 -16.63 -3.76 -7.78
CA ASP A 273 -16.18 -2.77 -8.77
C ASP A 273 -14.72 -2.94 -9.16
N THR A 274 -13.92 -3.65 -8.36
CA THR A 274 -12.51 -3.91 -8.66
C THR A 274 -12.21 -5.40 -8.59
N THR A 275 -11.97 -6.02 -9.74
CA THR A 275 -11.60 -7.44 -9.86
C THR A 275 -10.14 -7.65 -10.25
N CYS A 276 -9.35 -6.57 -10.37
CA CYS A 276 -7.90 -6.67 -10.60
C CYS A 276 -7.07 -5.78 -9.67
N PHE A 277 -6.05 -6.36 -9.02
CA PHE A 277 -5.17 -5.68 -8.06
C PHE A 277 -3.94 -6.52 -7.72
N ARG A 278 -2.95 -5.93 -7.02
CA ARG A 278 -1.73 -6.59 -6.55
C ARG A 278 -1.96 -7.27 -5.20
N LEU A 279 -1.90 -8.60 -5.14
CA LEU A 279 -2.00 -9.35 -3.89
C LEU A 279 -0.71 -9.28 -3.07
N VAL A 280 0.44 -9.52 -3.71
CA VAL A 280 1.78 -9.54 -3.08
C VAL A 280 2.70 -8.61 -3.86
N ASN A 281 3.40 -7.70 -3.18
CA ASN A 281 4.34 -6.74 -3.77
C ASN A 281 5.74 -6.81 -3.15
N GLU A 282 6.50 -7.85 -3.52
CA GLU A 282 7.91 -8.04 -3.14
C GLU A 282 8.15 -7.88 -1.61
N GLY A 283 9.23 -7.18 -1.23
CA GLY A 283 9.56 -6.91 0.17
C GLY A 283 8.54 -6.02 0.89
N GLY A 284 7.63 -5.36 0.16
CA GLY A 284 6.51 -4.64 0.74
C GLY A 284 5.48 -5.54 1.46
N ASP A 285 5.46 -6.82 1.12
CA ASP A 285 4.67 -7.87 1.79
C ASP A 285 5.58 -8.97 2.38
N ALA A 286 6.85 -8.62 2.64
CA ALA A 286 7.88 -9.51 3.19
C ALA A 286 8.16 -10.79 2.37
N LEU A 287 7.87 -10.74 1.08
CA LEU A 287 8.13 -11.82 0.12
C LEU A 287 9.06 -11.28 -0.98
N PRO A 288 10.34 -11.05 -0.68
CA PRO A 288 11.25 -10.34 -1.59
C PRO A 288 11.30 -11.03 -2.96
N HIS A 289 11.27 -10.23 -4.03
CA HIS A 289 11.31 -10.68 -5.42
C HIS A 289 10.09 -11.49 -5.92
N LEU A 290 9.07 -11.70 -5.09
CA LEU A 290 7.80 -12.30 -5.49
C LEU A 290 6.74 -11.21 -5.64
N ALA A 291 6.03 -11.18 -6.76
CA ALA A 291 4.78 -10.43 -6.85
C ALA A 291 3.66 -11.32 -7.38
N VAL A 292 2.44 -11.06 -6.91
CA VAL A 292 1.23 -11.80 -7.34
C VAL A 292 0.15 -10.79 -7.69
N ASP A 293 -0.33 -10.82 -8.92
CA ASP A 293 -1.49 -10.03 -9.36
C ASP A 293 -2.74 -10.90 -9.42
N VAL A 294 -3.86 -10.32 -9.04
CA VAL A 294 -5.20 -10.90 -9.16
C VAL A 294 -5.85 -10.30 -10.40
N TYR A 295 -6.41 -11.16 -11.25
CA TYR A 295 -7.26 -10.80 -12.37
C TYR A 295 -8.48 -11.71 -12.35
N ASP A 296 -9.56 -11.20 -11.80
CA ASP A 296 -10.77 -11.95 -11.54
C ASP A 296 -10.45 -13.26 -10.79
N ALA A 297 -10.81 -14.43 -11.34
CA ALA A 297 -10.59 -15.71 -10.69
C ALA A 297 -9.15 -16.23 -10.79
N PHE A 298 -8.25 -15.48 -11.41
CA PHE A 298 -6.92 -15.93 -11.81
C PHE A 298 -5.81 -15.16 -11.09
N ALA A 299 -4.68 -15.82 -10.90
CA ALA A 299 -3.47 -15.20 -10.38
C ALA A 299 -2.38 -15.16 -11.45
N VAL A 300 -1.58 -14.10 -11.45
CA VAL A 300 -0.32 -14.02 -12.20
C VAL A 300 0.83 -13.89 -11.21
N VAL A 301 1.60 -14.96 -11.05
CA VAL A 301 2.82 -15.02 -10.24
C VAL A 301 3.97 -14.45 -11.05
N GLN A 302 4.68 -13.48 -10.49
CA GLN A 302 5.84 -12.84 -11.08
C GLN A 302 7.06 -13.08 -10.21
N LEU A 303 8.10 -13.69 -10.80
CA LEU A 303 9.35 -14.03 -10.12
C LEU A 303 10.45 -13.11 -10.64
N TYR A 304 10.85 -12.12 -9.85
CA TYR A 304 11.89 -11.16 -10.19
C TYR A 304 13.27 -11.76 -9.98
N ASP A 305 14.06 -11.78 -11.04
CA ASP A 305 15.46 -12.17 -10.98
C ASP A 305 16.31 -10.95 -10.62
N ASP A 306 17.15 -11.14 -9.63
CA ASP A 306 18.09 -10.16 -9.15
C ASP A 306 19.54 -10.58 -9.37
N GLY A 307 19.79 -11.63 -10.16
CA GLY A 307 21.10 -12.15 -10.51
C GLY A 307 21.73 -13.09 -9.48
N GLU A 308 21.03 -13.38 -8.38
CA GLU A 308 21.51 -14.25 -7.29
C GLU A 308 20.87 -15.65 -7.33
N GLY A 309 20.21 -16.02 -8.44
CA GLY A 309 19.70 -17.37 -8.67
C GLY A 309 18.56 -17.82 -7.76
N LEU A 310 17.82 -16.89 -7.11
CA LEU A 310 16.75 -17.23 -6.15
C LEU A 310 15.73 -18.25 -6.71
N TRP A 311 15.39 -18.10 -7.99
CA TRP A 311 14.37 -18.89 -8.69
C TRP A 311 14.93 -20.01 -9.57
N GLU A 312 16.24 -20.28 -9.49
CA GLU A 312 16.85 -21.46 -10.14
C GLU A 312 16.48 -22.76 -9.39
N ASP A 313 16.21 -22.65 -8.09
CA ASP A 313 15.69 -23.74 -7.29
C ASP A 313 14.20 -24.00 -7.62
N ARG A 314 13.97 -25.09 -8.34
CA ARG A 314 12.62 -25.53 -8.72
C ARG A 314 11.74 -25.87 -7.52
N VAL A 315 12.30 -26.37 -6.42
CA VAL A 315 11.52 -26.68 -5.21
C VAL A 315 10.91 -25.41 -4.63
N ARG A 316 11.66 -24.30 -4.62
CA ARG A 316 11.11 -22.99 -4.19
C ARG A 316 10.00 -22.50 -5.10
N VAL A 317 10.18 -22.64 -6.42
CA VAL A 317 9.16 -22.24 -7.40
C VAL A 317 7.88 -23.04 -7.19
N GLU A 318 7.97 -24.37 -7.13
CA GLU A 318 6.79 -25.23 -6.90
C GLU A 318 6.11 -24.90 -5.57
N ARG A 319 6.87 -24.70 -4.49
CA ARG A 319 6.31 -24.30 -3.19
C ARG A 319 5.54 -22.98 -3.25
N VAL A 320 6.04 -21.98 -3.99
CA VAL A 320 5.33 -20.71 -4.21
C VAL A 320 4.05 -20.94 -5.01
N LEU A 321 4.12 -21.72 -6.09
CA LEU A 321 2.95 -22.03 -6.92
C LEU A 321 1.87 -22.76 -6.13
N ASP A 322 2.24 -23.78 -5.34
CA ASP A 322 1.32 -24.55 -4.49
C ASP A 322 0.70 -23.66 -3.40
N ALA A 323 1.49 -22.78 -2.80
CA ALA A 323 0.97 -21.85 -1.80
C ALA A 323 -0.03 -20.84 -2.40
N VAL A 324 0.23 -20.33 -3.61
CA VAL A 324 -0.70 -19.43 -4.31
C VAL A 324 -1.96 -20.17 -4.78
N GLU A 325 -1.82 -21.38 -5.35
CA GLU A 325 -2.95 -22.22 -5.77
C GLU A 325 -3.87 -22.55 -4.58
N SER A 326 -3.30 -22.83 -3.40
CA SER A 326 -4.05 -23.11 -2.18
C SER A 326 -4.96 -21.98 -1.71
N LEU A 327 -4.78 -20.75 -2.23
CA LEU A 327 -5.68 -19.63 -1.98
C LEU A 327 -7.01 -19.76 -2.75
N GLY A 328 -7.13 -20.69 -3.70
CA GLY A 328 -8.40 -21.01 -4.37
C GLY A 328 -8.62 -20.31 -5.70
N PHE A 329 -7.57 -19.87 -6.38
CA PHE A 329 -7.65 -19.37 -7.76
C PHE A 329 -8.10 -20.47 -8.74
N ALA A 330 -8.80 -20.09 -9.80
CA ALA A 330 -9.20 -21.01 -10.88
C ALA A 330 -8.00 -21.42 -11.75
N GLY A 331 -7.04 -20.52 -11.95
CA GLY A 331 -5.79 -20.79 -12.64
C GLY A 331 -4.67 -19.84 -12.21
N VAL A 332 -3.43 -20.33 -12.27
CA VAL A 332 -2.22 -19.57 -11.90
C VAL A 332 -1.29 -19.49 -13.10
N TYR A 333 -1.00 -18.27 -13.54
CA TYR A 333 -0.02 -17.98 -14.60
C TYR A 333 1.32 -17.61 -13.98
N LEU A 334 2.41 -17.90 -14.69
CA LEU A 334 3.77 -17.65 -14.23
C LEU A 334 4.51 -16.72 -15.19
N LYS A 335 5.21 -15.71 -14.65
CA LYS A 335 6.08 -14.80 -15.40
C LYS A 335 7.43 -14.64 -14.70
N TYR A 336 8.47 -15.21 -15.28
CA TYR A 336 9.85 -14.92 -14.90
C TYR A 336 10.25 -13.54 -15.42
N ARG A 337 10.85 -12.72 -14.54
CA ARG A 337 11.24 -11.34 -14.83
C ARG A 337 12.78 -11.23 -14.79
N PRO A 338 13.49 -11.56 -15.88
CA PRO A 338 14.94 -11.46 -15.93
C PRO A 338 15.39 -9.99 -15.91
N ARG A 339 16.63 -9.72 -15.43
CA ARG A 339 17.24 -8.38 -15.45
C ARG A 339 17.23 -7.73 -16.84
N GLN A 340 17.34 -8.52 -17.90
CA GLN A 340 17.28 -8.09 -19.30
C GLN A 340 15.99 -8.55 -19.99
N ALA A 341 14.84 -8.17 -19.44
CA ALA A 341 13.51 -8.53 -19.97
C ALA A 341 13.31 -8.23 -21.46
N ASN A 342 13.96 -7.20 -22.02
CA ASN A 342 13.73 -6.82 -23.43
C ASN A 342 14.53 -7.66 -24.45
N THR A 343 15.64 -8.30 -24.07
CA THR A 343 16.50 -9.04 -25.01
C THR A 343 16.21 -10.55 -25.01
N LEU A 344 15.74 -11.10 -23.87
CA LEU A 344 15.46 -12.53 -23.70
C LEU A 344 14.04 -12.93 -24.15
N VAL A 345 13.08 -12.01 -24.12
CA VAL A 345 11.67 -12.29 -24.44
C VAL A 345 11.43 -12.62 -25.92
N ASP A 346 12.24 -12.07 -26.83
CA ASP A 346 12.08 -12.34 -28.27
C ASP A 346 12.52 -13.75 -28.68
N THR A 347 13.35 -14.44 -27.87
CA THR A 347 13.88 -15.78 -28.22
C THR A 347 13.31 -16.91 -27.36
N ARG A 348 12.82 -16.63 -26.14
CA ARG A 348 12.36 -17.65 -25.17
C ARG A 348 11.06 -17.26 -24.46
N ARG A 349 10.13 -16.63 -25.19
CA ARG A 349 8.88 -16.07 -24.64
C ARG A 349 8.09 -17.07 -23.80
N ASP A 350 7.94 -18.30 -24.30
CA ASP A 350 7.14 -19.33 -23.63
C ASP A 350 7.85 -19.94 -22.41
N GLU A 351 9.18 -19.87 -22.32
CA GLU A 351 9.93 -20.28 -21.11
C GLU A 351 9.76 -19.25 -19.98
N VAL A 352 9.79 -17.96 -20.32
CA VAL A 352 9.70 -16.87 -19.33
C VAL A 352 8.27 -16.49 -18.97
N ALA A 353 7.31 -16.69 -19.88
CA ALA A 353 5.90 -16.40 -19.66
C ALA A 353 5.03 -17.39 -20.46
N PRO A 354 4.81 -18.60 -19.94
CA PRO A 354 3.95 -19.59 -20.57
C PRO A 354 2.57 -19.02 -20.91
N ARG A 355 2.06 -19.36 -22.10
CA ARG A 355 0.74 -18.91 -22.56
C ARG A 355 -0.41 -19.52 -21.77
N ALA A 356 -0.27 -20.78 -21.36
CA ALA A 356 -1.23 -21.48 -20.53
C ALA A 356 -0.89 -21.28 -19.04
N PRO A 357 -1.87 -21.38 -18.12
CA PRO A 357 -1.55 -21.39 -16.70
C PRO A 357 -0.72 -22.62 -16.32
N VAL A 358 0.13 -22.47 -15.32
CA VAL A 358 0.96 -23.56 -14.76
C VAL A 358 0.22 -24.38 -13.69
N ARG A 359 -0.96 -23.91 -13.26
CA ARG A 359 -1.91 -24.59 -12.36
C ARG A 359 -3.35 -24.27 -12.74
N GLY A 360 -4.26 -25.19 -12.52
CA GLY A 360 -5.70 -24.99 -12.75
C GLY A 360 -6.10 -24.87 -14.22
N VAL A 361 -7.14 -24.10 -14.50
CA VAL A 361 -7.76 -23.97 -15.83
C VAL A 361 -7.38 -22.65 -16.52
N PRO A 362 -7.30 -22.59 -17.86
CA PRO A 362 -7.02 -21.36 -18.59
C PRO A 362 -8.14 -20.33 -18.46
N ALA A 363 -7.76 -19.06 -18.40
CA ALA A 363 -8.68 -17.95 -18.61
C ALA A 363 -9.08 -17.84 -20.09
N ALA A 364 -10.11 -17.04 -20.39
CA ALA A 364 -10.38 -16.60 -21.75
C ALA A 364 -9.17 -15.84 -22.32
N ASP A 365 -8.94 -15.94 -23.63
CA ASP A 365 -7.81 -15.27 -24.32
C ASP A 365 -7.79 -13.76 -24.06
N GLU A 366 -8.98 -13.15 -24.06
CA GLU A 366 -9.25 -11.83 -23.51
C GLU A 366 -10.18 -11.96 -22.31
N LEU A 367 -9.64 -11.71 -21.11
CA LEU A 367 -10.39 -11.64 -19.87
C LEU A 367 -10.80 -10.18 -19.61
N VAL A 368 -12.08 -9.94 -19.35
CA VAL A 368 -12.57 -8.62 -18.93
C VAL A 368 -12.50 -8.53 -17.41
N VAL A 369 -11.78 -7.54 -16.91
CA VAL A 369 -11.72 -7.20 -15.48
C VAL A 369 -12.34 -5.83 -15.22
N LEU A 370 -12.69 -5.56 -13.98
CA LEU A 370 -13.20 -4.27 -13.53
C LEU A 370 -12.13 -3.54 -12.70
N GLU A 371 -11.96 -2.26 -12.97
CA GLU A 371 -11.18 -1.33 -12.14
C GLU A 371 -12.05 -0.14 -11.76
N ASP A 372 -12.44 -0.04 -10.49
CA ASP A 372 -13.38 0.96 -9.97
C ASP A 372 -14.68 1.07 -10.81
N GLY A 373 -15.18 -0.06 -11.33
CA GLY A 373 -16.36 -0.18 -12.17
C GLY A 373 -16.10 -0.01 -13.68
N VAL A 374 -14.85 0.27 -14.08
CA VAL A 374 -14.46 0.43 -15.49
C VAL A 374 -14.04 -0.92 -16.09
N PRO A 375 -14.67 -1.40 -17.18
CA PRO A 375 -14.31 -2.66 -17.80
C PRO A 375 -13.06 -2.52 -18.69
N LEU A 376 -12.07 -3.40 -18.48
CA LEU A 376 -10.78 -3.41 -19.18
C LEU A 376 -10.40 -4.82 -19.60
N GLY A 377 -9.89 -4.97 -20.83
CA GLY A 377 -9.51 -6.24 -21.43
C GLY A 377 -8.04 -6.56 -21.16
N VAL A 378 -7.79 -7.69 -20.52
CA VAL A 378 -6.45 -8.20 -20.21
C VAL A 378 -6.23 -9.57 -20.85
N SER A 379 -4.97 -9.92 -21.08
CA SER A 379 -4.57 -11.23 -21.57
C SER A 379 -3.43 -11.74 -20.71
N LEU A 380 -3.68 -12.81 -19.97
CA LEU A 380 -2.75 -13.27 -18.92
C LEU A 380 -1.54 -14.00 -19.52
N GLY A 381 -1.74 -14.75 -20.60
CA GLY A 381 -0.73 -15.53 -21.32
C GLY A 381 0.05 -14.78 -22.41
N ASP A 382 -0.26 -13.51 -22.69
CA ASP A 382 0.36 -12.73 -23.78
C ASP A 382 1.73 -12.15 -23.38
N GLY A 383 2.69 -13.02 -23.09
CA GLY A 383 4.06 -12.65 -22.71
C GLY A 383 4.15 -11.92 -21.37
N LEU A 384 5.08 -10.97 -21.27
CA LEU A 384 5.42 -10.31 -20.01
C LEU A 384 4.41 -9.28 -19.53
N SER A 385 3.61 -8.67 -20.40
CA SER A 385 2.55 -7.75 -19.99
C SER A 385 1.21 -8.48 -19.94
N THR A 386 0.27 -7.98 -19.14
CA THR A 386 -1.11 -8.46 -19.10
C THR A 386 -2.07 -7.55 -19.88
N GLY A 387 -1.63 -6.36 -20.30
CA GLY A 387 -2.52 -5.35 -20.90
C GLY A 387 -2.94 -4.24 -19.95
N LEU A 388 -2.59 -4.32 -18.66
CA LEU A 388 -2.96 -3.30 -17.67
C LEU A 388 -1.90 -3.20 -16.56
N PHE A 389 -1.38 -1.99 -16.33
CA PHE A 389 -0.50 -1.68 -15.22
C PHE A 389 -1.32 -1.29 -13.99
N LEU A 390 -1.42 -2.20 -13.01
CA LEU A 390 -2.30 -2.07 -11.83
C LEU A 390 -1.80 -1.00 -10.83
N ASP A 391 -0.51 -0.68 -10.83
CA ASP A 391 0.12 0.37 -10.01
C ASP A 391 -0.40 1.79 -10.34
N GLN A 392 -0.99 1.96 -11.53
CA GLN A 392 -1.59 3.21 -11.99
C GLN A 392 -3.08 3.36 -11.64
N ARG A 393 -3.73 2.38 -10.99
CA ARG A 393 -5.18 2.41 -10.68
C ARG A 393 -5.62 3.72 -10.03
N ARG A 394 -4.89 4.15 -9.00
CA ARG A 394 -5.20 5.39 -8.26
C ARG A 394 -5.09 6.64 -9.13
N ASN A 395 -4.12 6.66 -10.04
CA ASN A 395 -3.91 7.80 -10.95
C ASN A 395 -4.99 7.85 -12.03
N ARG A 396 -5.41 6.69 -12.56
CA ARG A 396 -6.57 6.58 -13.46
C ARG A 396 -7.86 7.02 -12.79
N ARG A 397 -8.10 6.59 -11.55
CA ARG A 397 -9.26 7.05 -10.75
C ARG A 397 -9.26 8.57 -10.55
N LEU A 398 -8.12 9.16 -10.20
CA LEU A 398 -8.00 10.62 -10.04
C LEU A 398 -8.28 11.36 -11.36
N LEU A 399 -7.77 10.85 -12.48
CA LEU A 399 -8.07 11.41 -13.79
C LEU A 399 -9.57 11.34 -14.10
N ARG A 400 -10.20 10.17 -13.92
CA ARG A 400 -11.64 9.97 -14.12
C ARG A 400 -12.47 10.99 -13.34
N LEU A 401 -12.18 11.17 -12.07
CA LEU A 401 -12.92 12.10 -11.20
C LEU A 401 -12.73 13.58 -11.57
N THR A 402 -11.77 13.91 -12.43
CA THR A 402 -11.41 15.30 -12.72
C THR A 402 -11.28 15.63 -14.20
N ALA A 403 -11.76 14.74 -15.09
CA ALA A 403 -11.68 14.89 -16.54
C ALA A 403 -12.95 15.47 -17.19
N GLY A 404 -14.05 15.62 -16.43
CA GLY A 404 -15.34 16.07 -16.94
C GLY A 404 -15.27 17.35 -17.79
N GLY A 405 -15.72 17.26 -19.04
CA GLY A 405 -15.73 18.35 -20.02
C GLY A 405 -14.37 18.72 -20.61
N LEU A 406 -13.29 18.03 -20.25
CA LEU A 406 -11.92 18.41 -20.64
C LEU A 406 -11.41 17.70 -21.88
N ARG A 407 -10.36 18.28 -22.48
CA ARG A 407 -9.57 17.69 -23.57
C ARG A 407 -8.29 17.08 -23.00
N VAL A 408 -8.14 15.76 -23.10
CA VAL A 408 -7.07 14.98 -22.48
C VAL A 408 -6.14 14.39 -23.54
N LEU A 409 -4.83 14.63 -23.41
CA LEU A 409 -3.80 13.95 -24.19
C LEU A 409 -3.17 12.84 -23.35
N ASN A 410 -3.14 11.61 -23.86
CA ASN A 410 -2.52 10.46 -23.23
C ASN A 410 -1.35 9.98 -24.09
N LEU A 411 -0.12 10.22 -23.64
CA LEU A 411 1.12 9.83 -24.32
C LEU A 411 1.62 8.50 -23.77
N PHE A 412 2.16 7.65 -24.65
CA PHE A 412 2.51 6.25 -24.34
C PHE A 412 1.27 5.51 -23.84
N ALA A 413 0.19 5.67 -24.61
CA ALA A 413 -1.15 5.29 -24.19
C ALA A 413 -1.32 3.79 -23.92
N TYR A 414 -0.44 2.94 -24.49
CA TYR A 414 -0.51 1.49 -24.41
C TYR A 414 -1.90 0.96 -24.82
N THR A 415 -2.64 0.33 -23.90
CA THR A 415 -4.02 -0.15 -24.07
C THR A 415 -5.06 0.90 -23.68
N CYS A 416 -4.70 2.17 -23.73
CA CYS A 416 -5.54 3.35 -23.50
C CYS A 416 -6.16 3.45 -22.09
N GLY A 417 -5.65 2.78 -21.06
CA GLY A 417 -6.27 2.77 -19.72
C GLY A 417 -6.58 4.15 -19.13
N PHE A 418 -5.67 5.13 -19.27
CA PHE A 418 -5.95 6.52 -18.87
C PHE A 418 -7.02 7.21 -19.72
N SER A 419 -7.02 6.96 -21.03
CA SER A 419 -8.03 7.52 -21.94
C SER A 419 -9.42 6.96 -21.65
N VAL A 420 -9.52 5.66 -21.37
CA VAL A 420 -10.78 5.02 -20.94
C VAL A 420 -11.27 5.62 -19.63
N ALA A 421 -10.38 5.78 -18.63
CA ALA A 421 -10.73 6.42 -17.37
C ALA A 421 -11.20 7.88 -17.57
N ALA A 422 -10.53 8.66 -18.43
CA ALA A 422 -10.95 10.01 -18.75
C ALA A 422 -12.30 10.08 -19.49
N ALA A 423 -12.53 9.18 -20.44
CA ALA A 423 -13.77 9.08 -21.21
C ALA A 423 -14.97 8.78 -20.30
N VAL A 424 -14.85 7.75 -19.44
CA VAL A 424 -15.86 7.42 -18.41
C VAL A 424 -16.07 8.57 -17.43
N GLY A 425 -15.01 9.36 -17.18
CA GLY A 425 -15.06 10.58 -16.37
C GLY A 425 -15.74 11.78 -17.05
N GLY A 426 -16.25 11.61 -18.27
CA GLY A 426 -16.95 12.66 -19.03
C GLY A 426 -16.01 13.61 -19.78
N ALA A 427 -14.77 13.20 -20.10
CA ALA A 427 -13.90 14.00 -20.96
C ALA A 427 -14.58 14.31 -22.30
N ARG A 428 -14.54 15.57 -22.73
CA ARG A 428 -15.10 16.00 -24.03
C ARG A 428 -14.31 15.39 -25.19
N GLN A 429 -13.00 15.22 -25.02
CA GLN A 429 -12.18 14.52 -25.99
C GLN A 429 -10.96 13.89 -25.34
N THR A 430 -10.57 12.71 -25.81
CA THR A 430 -9.29 12.07 -25.48
C THR A 430 -8.46 11.84 -26.73
N VAL A 431 -7.16 12.11 -26.69
CA VAL A 431 -6.22 11.77 -27.75
C VAL A 431 -5.17 10.83 -27.20
N SER A 432 -5.17 9.59 -27.69
CA SER A 432 -4.27 8.52 -27.24
C SER A 432 -3.17 8.33 -28.27
N VAL A 433 -1.91 8.43 -27.86
CA VAL A 433 -0.74 8.33 -28.75
C VAL A 433 0.19 7.24 -28.25
N ASP A 434 0.48 6.26 -29.10
CA ASP A 434 1.46 5.19 -28.83
C ASP A 434 2.11 4.70 -30.12
N ALA A 435 3.32 4.15 -30.06
CA ALA A 435 3.98 3.57 -31.21
C ALA A 435 3.49 2.14 -31.54
N ALA A 436 2.93 1.42 -30.56
CA ALA A 436 2.52 0.04 -30.69
C ALA A 436 1.07 -0.08 -31.19
N ALA A 437 0.89 -0.22 -32.51
CA ALA A 437 -0.43 -0.35 -33.14
C ALA A 437 -1.28 -1.51 -32.57
N VAL A 438 -0.63 -2.63 -32.19
CA VAL A 438 -1.30 -3.78 -31.56
C VAL A 438 -1.88 -3.43 -30.18
N ALA A 439 -1.14 -2.67 -29.37
CA ALA A 439 -1.63 -2.20 -28.07
C ALA A 439 -2.79 -1.20 -28.24
N LEU A 440 -2.68 -0.31 -29.24
CA LEU A 440 -3.73 0.65 -29.56
C LEU A 440 -5.02 0.00 -30.07
N ALA A 441 -4.94 -1.11 -30.80
CA ALA A 441 -6.13 -1.88 -31.19
C ALA A 441 -6.91 -2.33 -29.94
N ARG A 442 -6.21 -2.98 -28.98
CA ARG A 442 -6.79 -3.33 -27.67
C ARG A 442 -7.30 -2.10 -26.91
N GLY A 443 -6.64 -0.96 -27.05
CA GLY A 443 -7.08 0.31 -26.47
C GLY A 443 -8.39 0.84 -27.04
N ARG A 444 -8.63 0.67 -28.34
CA ARG A 444 -9.93 0.97 -28.98
C ARG A 444 -11.01 0.03 -28.46
N ASP A 445 -10.70 -1.26 -28.33
CA ASP A 445 -11.65 -2.24 -27.78
C ASP A 445 -12.03 -1.91 -26.33
N ASN A 446 -11.08 -1.43 -25.51
CA ASN A 446 -11.37 -0.95 -24.16
C ASN A 446 -12.31 0.28 -24.16
N LEU A 447 -12.12 1.24 -25.08
CA LEU A 447 -13.01 2.40 -25.21
C LEU A 447 -14.43 1.98 -25.61
N VAL A 448 -14.56 1.08 -26.60
CA VAL A 448 -15.85 0.51 -27.02
C VAL A 448 -16.52 -0.22 -25.85
N ARG A 449 -15.77 -1.07 -25.14
CA ARG A 449 -16.27 -1.82 -23.98
C ARG A 449 -16.77 -0.91 -22.85
N ALA A 450 -16.15 0.24 -22.67
CA ALA A 450 -16.57 1.25 -21.69
C ALA A 450 -17.72 2.16 -22.19
N GLY A 451 -18.25 1.94 -23.39
CA GLY A 451 -19.36 2.72 -23.96
C GLY A 451 -18.93 3.99 -24.73
N HIS A 452 -17.65 4.12 -25.08
CA HIS A 452 -17.05 5.32 -25.67
C HIS A 452 -16.48 5.06 -27.08
N ALA A 453 -17.34 4.60 -27.99
CA ALA A 453 -16.96 4.19 -29.35
C ALA A 453 -16.78 5.34 -30.37
N ASP A 454 -17.17 6.58 -30.03
CA ASP A 454 -17.05 7.72 -30.94
C ASP A 454 -15.57 8.08 -31.20
N ALA A 455 -15.07 7.71 -32.37
CA ALA A 455 -13.70 7.94 -32.79
C ALA A 455 -13.35 9.42 -32.99
N ASN A 456 -14.33 10.32 -33.10
CA ASN A 456 -14.10 11.77 -33.16
C ASN A 456 -13.91 12.38 -31.76
N ALA A 457 -14.61 11.82 -30.76
CA ALA A 457 -14.43 12.18 -29.36
C ALA A 457 -13.21 11.48 -28.74
N HIS A 458 -12.87 10.26 -29.16
CA HIS A 458 -11.81 9.46 -28.56
C HIS A 458 -10.82 8.96 -29.61
N LEU A 459 -9.85 9.81 -29.94
CA LEU A 459 -8.84 9.58 -30.97
C LEU A 459 -7.76 8.60 -30.48
N VAL A 460 -7.38 7.66 -31.34
CA VAL A 460 -6.33 6.67 -31.07
C VAL A 460 -5.34 6.61 -32.24
N LEU A 461 -4.13 7.11 -32.00
CA LEU A 461 -3.13 7.45 -33.01
C LEU A 461 -1.84 6.63 -32.83
N ALA A 462 -1.51 5.82 -33.84
CA ALA A 462 -0.25 5.08 -33.90
C ALA A 462 0.89 5.99 -34.39
N GLU A 463 1.43 6.81 -33.49
CA GLU A 463 2.45 7.84 -33.80
C GLU A 463 3.54 7.86 -32.71
N ASP A 464 4.76 8.28 -33.09
CA ASP A 464 5.82 8.58 -32.12
C ASP A 464 5.43 9.80 -31.27
N ALA A 465 5.56 9.70 -29.95
CA ALA A 465 5.10 10.74 -29.02
C ALA A 465 5.79 12.10 -29.24
N PHE A 466 7.09 12.13 -29.55
CA PHE A 466 7.79 13.39 -29.83
C PHE A 466 7.35 14.00 -31.15
N ALA A 467 7.17 13.18 -32.18
CA ALA A 467 6.66 13.64 -33.48
C ALA A 467 5.25 14.24 -33.35
N TYR A 468 4.38 13.57 -32.60
CA TYR A 468 3.04 14.06 -32.30
C TYR A 468 3.08 15.40 -31.57
N LEU A 469 3.88 15.51 -30.49
CA LEU A 469 3.99 16.74 -29.70
C LEU A 469 4.49 17.92 -30.53
N ALA A 470 5.55 17.71 -31.33
CA ALA A 470 6.06 18.75 -32.22
C ALA A 470 5.01 19.23 -33.23
N ARG A 471 4.25 18.29 -33.82
CA ARG A 471 3.15 18.60 -34.74
C ARG A 471 2.01 19.35 -34.04
N ALA A 472 1.60 18.90 -32.86
CA ALA A 472 0.54 19.52 -32.07
C ALA A 472 0.92 20.94 -31.65
N ALA A 473 2.16 21.14 -31.19
CA ALA A 473 2.69 22.46 -30.84
C ALA A 473 2.70 23.41 -32.05
N LYS A 474 3.17 22.94 -33.22
CA LYS A 474 3.16 23.73 -34.47
C LYS A 474 1.74 24.13 -34.90
N LYS A 475 0.75 23.28 -34.65
CA LYS A 475 -0.67 23.55 -34.91
C LYS A 475 -1.35 24.42 -33.85
N GLY A 476 -0.64 24.81 -32.78
CA GLY A 476 -1.22 25.55 -31.67
C GLY A 476 -2.22 24.75 -30.84
N GLU A 477 -2.18 23.42 -30.91
CA GLU A 477 -3.09 22.58 -30.12
C GLU A 477 -2.82 22.76 -28.61
N ARG A 478 -3.90 22.71 -27.83
CA ARG A 478 -3.87 22.80 -26.37
C ARG A 478 -4.74 21.72 -25.74
N PHE A 479 -4.27 21.20 -24.61
CA PHE A 479 -4.92 20.18 -23.82
C PHE A 479 -5.08 20.65 -22.37
N ASP A 480 -6.23 20.39 -21.78
CA ASP A 480 -6.50 20.73 -20.38
C ASP A 480 -5.76 19.78 -19.43
N VAL A 481 -5.55 18.55 -19.88
CA VAL A 481 -4.78 17.52 -19.18
C VAL A 481 -3.85 16.80 -20.14
N VAL A 482 -2.60 16.60 -19.73
CA VAL A 482 -1.65 15.72 -20.41
C VAL A 482 -1.23 14.61 -19.44
N VAL A 483 -1.31 13.36 -19.88
CA VAL A 483 -0.77 12.19 -19.19
C VAL A 483 0.53 11.79 -19.86
N LEU A 484 1.56 11.61 -19.05
CA LEU A 484 2.90 11.28 -19.45
C LEU A 484 3.41 10.08 -18.65
N ASP A 485 3.29 8.89 -19.24
CA ASP A 485 3.69 7.61 -18.61
C ASP A 485 4.61 6.78 -19.51
N PRO A 486 5.83 7.26 -19.82
CA PRO A 486 6.72 6.56 -20.74
C PRO A 486 7.31 5.29 -20.09
N PRO A 487 7.58 4.24 -20.89
CA PRO A 487 8.33 3.09 -20.41
C PRO A 487 9.77 3.50 -20.06
N SER A 488 10.46 2.71 -19.23
CA SER A 488 11.89 2.97 -18.90
C SER A 488 12.77 2.99 -20.15
N TYR A 489 12.39 2.18 -21.15
CA TYR A 489 13.04 2.08 -22.43
C TYR A 489 11.98 1.86 -23.52
N SER A 490 12.10 2.54 -24.65
CA SER A 490 11.35 2.20 -25.87
C SER A 490 12.14 2.55 -27.12
N THR A 491 11.80 1.89 -28.23
CA THR A 491 12.37 2.18 -29.55
C THR A 491 11.23 2.34 -30.53
N SER A 492 11.17 3.49 -31.20
CA SER A 492 10.33 3.71 -32.38
C SER A 492 11.19 3.59 -33.63
N LYS A 493 10.56 3.54 -34.82
CA LYS A 493 11.29 3.49 -36.10
C LYS A 493 12.29 4.66 -36.29
N LYS A 494 12.09 5.78 -35.58
CA LYS A 494 12.89 7.00 -35.73
C LYS A 494 13.76 7.32 -34.53
N ARG A 495 13.44 6.84 -33.32
CA ARG A 495 14.12 7.27 -32.10
C ARG A 495 14.17 6.17 -31.04
N ARG A 496 15.29 6.12 -30.32
CA ARG A 496 15.47 5.35 -29.09
C ARG A 496 15.20 6.26 -27.89
N PHE A 497 14.27 5.87 -27.02
CA PHE A 497 13.94 6.59 -25.79
C PHE A 497 14.45 5.84 -24.56
N VAL A 498 15.11 6.56 -23.66
CA VAL A 498 15.57 6.07 -22.36
C VAL A 498 15.06 7.06 -21.33
N ALA A 499 14.19 6.62 -20.42
CA ALA A 499 13.53 7.51 -19.47
C ALA A 499 14.55 8.31 -18.64
N GLU A 500 15.64 7.68 -18.20
CA GLU A 500 16.66 8.37 -17.41
C GLU A 500 17.29 9.58 -18.13
N GLN A 501 17.40 9.54 -19.45
CA GLN A 501 18.09 10.57 -20.24
C GLN A 501 17.11 11.58 -20.85
N HIS A 502 15.94 11.11 -21.30
CA HIS A 502 15.06 11.89 -22.17
C HIS A 502 13.75 12.35 -21.51
N TYR A 503 13.48 11.98 -20.25
CA TYR A 503 12.22 12.35 -19.59
C TYR A 503 12.01 13.87 -19.48
N GLY A 504 13.08 14.64 -19.21
CA GLY A 504 12.99 16.10 -19.11
C GLY A 504 12.61 16.78 -20.42
N GLU A 505 13.21 16.35 -21.54
CA GLU A 505 12.87 16.84 -22.88
C GLU A 505 11.41 16.53 -23.22
N LEU A 506 11.00 15.28 -22.99
CA LEU A 506 9.63 14.82 -23.24
C LEU A 506 8.61 15.61 -22.40
N ALA A 507 8.90 15.85 -21.13
CA ALA A 507 8.07 16.66 -20.25
C ALA A 507 7.98 18.12 -20.73
N ALA A 508 9.08 18.70 -21.23
CA ALA A 508 9.08 20.06 -21.77
C ALA A 508 8.18 20.16 -23.02
N GLU A 509 8.26 19.20 -23.95
CA GLU A 509 7.38 19.15 -25.11
C GLU A 509 5.90 18.98 -24.72
N ALA A 510 5.62 18.12 -23.74
CA ALA A 510 4.27 17.93 -23.21
C ALA A 510 3.71 19.22 -22.58
N LEU A 511 4.55 20.00 -21.89
CA LEU A 511 4.15 21.27 -21.28
C LEU A 511 3.85 22.36 -22.33
N ARG A 512 4.48 22.34 -23.50
CA ARG A 512 4.19 23.31 -24.59
C ARG A 512 2.81 23.18 -25.20
N VAL A 513 2.20 22.00 -25.11
CA VAL A 513 0.82 21.74 -25.56
C VAL A 513 -0.18 21.77 -24.41
N LEU A 514 0.25 22.06 -23.19
CA LEU A 514 -0.63 22.18 -22.03
C LEU A 514 -1.30 23.56 -22.03
N ALA A 515 -2.61 23.59 -21.80
CA ALA A 515 -3.36 24.83 -21.66
C ALA A 515 -2.93 25.59 -20.38
N PRO A 516 -3.05 26.93 -20.34
CA PRO A 516 -2.91 27.70 -19.10
C PRO A 516 -3.84 27.16 -18.01
N GLY A 517 -3.32 26.95 -16.80
CA GLY A 517 -4.06 26.29 -15.72
C GLY A 517 -4.26 24.77 -15.89
N GLY A 518 -3.76 24.19 -16.98
CA GLY A 518 -3.84 22.76 -17.27
C GLY A 518 -2.99 21.90 -16.34
N ARG A 519 -3.19 20.59 -16.41
CA ARG A 519 -2.56 19.60 -15.53
C ARG A 519 -1.73 18.57 -16.28
N LEU A 520 -0.50 18.35 -15.84
CA LEU A 520 0.36 17.27 -16.30
C LEU A 520 0.41 16.16 -15.23
N PHE A 521 -0.08 14.97 -15.57
CA PHE A 521 0.14 13.74 -14.83
C PHE A 521 1.44 13.11 -15.34
N ALA A 522 2.49 13.15 -14.54
CA ALA A 522 3.80 12.64 -14.90
C ALA A 522 4.14 11.42 -14.04
N SER A 523 4.42 10.28 -14.66
CA SER A 523 4.79 9.05 -13.96
C SER A 523 6.02 8.36 -14.54
N THR A 524 6.72 7.61 -13.69
CA THR A 524 7.82 6.75 -14.10
C THR A 524 7.95 5.55 -13.17
N ASN A 525 8.19 4.39 -13.79
CA ASN A 525 8.50 3.13 -13.12
C ASN A 525 10.01 2.83 -13.02
N HIS A 526 10.86 3.80 -13.40
CA HIS A 526 12.31 3.62 -13.36
C HIS A 526 12.81 3.56 -11.91
N ARG A 527 13.37 2.42 -11.49
CA ARG A 527 13.89 2.21 -10.12
C ARG A 527 14.97 3.23 -9.75
N GLY A 528 15.82 3.65 -10.69
CA GLY A 528 16.89 4.64 -10.47
C GLY A 528 16.42 6.10 -10.36
N THR A 529 15.12 6.39 -10.52
CA THR A 529 14.57 7.75 -10.41
C THR A 529 13.86 7.90 -9.08
N SER A 530 14.42 8.66 -8.13
CA SER A 530 13.72 9.02 -6.89
C SER A 530 12.65 10.09 -7.11
N ARG A 531 11.69 10.22 -6.17
CA ARG A 531 10.70 11.31 -6.18
C ARG A 531 11.36 12.68 -6.23
N ALA A 532 12.43 12.88 -5.46
CA ALA A 532 13.19 14.13 -5.48
C ALA A 532 13.82 14.41 -6.86
N LYS A 533 14.33 13.38 -7.55
CA LYS A 533 14.88 13.50 -8.91
C LYS A 533 13.79 13.87 -9.91
N LEU A 534 12.65 13.15 -9.91
CA LEU A 534 11.51 13.43 -10.80
C LEU A 534 11.00 14.87 -10.63
N ARG A 535 10.86 15.34 -9.38
CA ARG A 535 10.46 16.72 -9.07
C ARG A 535 11.40 17.75 -9.70
N ARG A 536 12.72 17.57 -9.59
CA ARG A 536 13.70 18.48 -10.22
C ARG A 536 13.59 18.47 -11.74
N VAL A 537 13.42 17.29 -12.34
CA VAL A 537 13.25 17.14 -13.79
C VAL A 537 12.00 17.89 -14.28
N LEU A 538 10.87 17.79 -13.57
CA LEU A 538 9.65 18.48 -13.95
C LEU A 538 9.75 20.01 -13.81
N PHE A 539 10.43 20.52 -12.78
CA PHE A 539 10.69 21.95 -12.67
C PHE A 539 11.57 22.47 -13.81
N ALA A 540 12.67 21.78 -14.11
CA ALA A 540 13.55 22.14 -15.22
C ALA A 540 12.83 22.08 -16.58
N ALA A 541 11.96 21.09 -16.77
CA ALA A 541 11.13 20.98 -17.97
C ALA A 541 10.15 22.15 -18.11
N ALA A 542 9.54 22.59 -17.00
CA ALA A 542 8.64 23.74 -16.99
C ALA A 542 9.37 25.05 -17.29
N GLU A 543 10.57 25.24 -16.74
CA GLU A 543 11.45 26.37 -17.08
C GLU A 543 11.81 26.37 -18.58
N ALA A 544 12.24 25.22 -19.12
CA ALA A 544 12.57 25.08 -20.54
C ALA A 544 11.37 25.26 -21.49
N ALA A 545 10.16 24.98 -21.02
CA ALA A 545 8.92 25.23 -21.75
C ALA A 545 8.37 26.65 -21.52
N SER A 546 9.00 27.45 -20.65
CA SER A 546 8.48 28.76 -20.19
C SER A 546 7.06 28.69 -19.63
N VAL A 547 6.74 27.60 -18.92
CA VAL A 547 5.44 27.36 -18.29
C VAL A 547 5.56 27.61 -16.78
N PRO A 548 4.84 28.59 -16.20
CA PRO A 548 4.85 28.80 -14.76
C PRO A 548 4.22 27.60 -14.04
N VAL A 549 4.79 27.19 -12.90
CA VAL A 549 4.26 26.10 -12.08
C VAL A 549 3.47 26.68 -10.92
N ALA A 550 2.15 26.48 -10.90
CA ALA A 550 1.30 26.89 -9.78
C ALA A 550 1.37 25.89 -8.62
N GLN A 551 1.44 24.60 -8.93
CA GLN A 551 1.49 23.53 -7.93
C GLN A 551 2.18 22.29 -8.47
N LEU A 552 2.90 21.58 -7.61
CA LEU A 552 3.45 20.25 -7.90
C LEU A 552 3.25 19.34 -6.69
N LYS A 553 2.43 18.30 -6.85
CA LYS A 553 2.06 17.34 -5.79
C LYS A 553 2.56 15.94 -6.12
N ASP A 554 3.10 15.24 -5.11
CA ASP A 554 3.31 13.80 -5.23
C ASP A 554 1.94 13.10 -5.25
N LEU A 555 1.77 12.17 -6.19
CA LEU A 555 0.64 11.27 -6.18
C LEU A 555 1.04 10.02 -5.39
N PRO A 556 0.28 9.67 -4.34
CA PRO A 556 0.60 8.51 -3.51
C PRO A 556 0.42 7.20 -4.30
N PRO A 557 1.19 6.14 -3.98
CA PRO A 557 1.04 4.84 -4.59
C PRO A 557 -0.35 4.24 -4.28
N ALA A 558 -0.72 3.22 -5.05
CA ALA A 558 -1.87 2.39 -4.74
C ALA A 558 -1.58 1.54 -3.48
N SER A 559 -2.59 1.34 -2.63
CA SER A 559 -2.45 0.67 -1.31
C SER A 559 -2.04 -0.80 -1.42
N ASP A 560 -2.34 -1.43 -2.55
CA ASP A 560 -1.97 -2.79 -2.91
C ASP A 560 -0.52 -2.92 -3.42
N PHE A 561 0.20 -1.80 -3.57
CA PHE A 561 1.63 -1.73 -3.91
C PHE A 561 2.46 -1.12 -2.76
N PRO A 562 2.51 -1.75 -1.57
CA PRO A 562 3.35 -1.30 -0.47
C PRO A 562 4.82 -1.35 -0.87
N ALA A 563 5.57 -0.30 -0.54
CA ALA A 563 7.01 -0.30 -0.75
C ALA A 563 7.70 -1.23 0.26
N THR A 564 8.84 -1.78 -0.14
CA THR A 564 9.76 -2.43 0.80
C THR A 564 10.13 -1.45 1.92
N PRO A 565 10.13 -1.86 3.19
CA PRO A 565 10.52 -0.99 4.29
C PRO A 565 11.89 -0.34 4.07
N GLY A 566 11.93 1.00 4.15
CA GLY A 566 13.12 1.82 3.92
C GLY A 566 13.34 2.24 2.45
N GLU A 567 12.49 1.81 1.51
CA GLU A 567 12.62 2.11 0.09
C GLU A 567 11.47 2.99 -0.43
N GLU A 568 11.72 3.73 -1.51
CA GLU A 568 10.63 4.42 -2.23
C GLU A 568 9.85 3.42 -3.09
N PRO A 569 8.53 3.62 -3.29
CA PRO A 569 7.77 2.83 -4.27
C PRO A 569 8.41 2.87 -5.66
N THR A 570 8.35 1.75 -6.38
CA THR A 570 8.90 1.67 -7.74
C THR A 570 8.26 2.69 -8.67
N MET A 571 6.93 2.82 -8.61
CA MET A 571 6.15 3.85 -9.30
C MET A 571 6.26 5.20 -8.59
N LYS A 572 6.66 6.23 -9.35
CA LYS A 572 6.60 7.63 -8.91
C LYS A 572 5.67 8.36 -9.84
N ALA A 573 4.69 9.05 -9.27
CA ALA A 573 3.75 9.87 -10.02
C ALA A 573 3.63 11.25 -9.37
N MET A 574 3.49 12.29 -10.19
CA MET A 574 3.30 13.67 -9.76
C MET A 574 2.24 14.35 -10.60
N LEU A 575 1.51 15.26 -9.97
CA LEU A 575 0.58 16.16 -10.63
C LEU A 575 1.15 17.57 -10.62
N LEU A 576 1.50 18.08 -11.81
CA LEU A 576 1.92 19.45 -12.03
C LEU A 576 0.73 20.25 -12.56
N THR A 577 0.44 21.41 -11.95
CA THR A 577 -0.55 22.37 -12.43
C THR A 577 0.15 23.60 -12.98
N ALA A 578 -0.09 23.93 -14.25
CA ALA A 578 0.43 25.13 -14.88
C ALA A 578 -0.22 26.40 -14.28
N GLY A 579 0.50 27.52 -14.31
CA GLY A 579 -0.05 28.83 -14.00
C GLY A 579 -1.09 29.25 -15.05
N ARG A 580 -2.00 30.14 -14.65
CA ARG A 580 -2.94 30.79 -15.57
C ARG A 580 -2.29 32.06 -16.13
N ASP A 581 -2.65 32.43 -17.36
CA ASP A 581 -2.22 33.68 -17.96
C ASP A 581 -2.63 34.86 -17.05
N GLY A 582 -1.70 35.79 -16.80
CA GLY A 582 -1.89 36.93 -15.90
C GLY A 582 -1.46 36.71 -14.44
N ALA A 583 -1.04 35.49 -14.04
CA ALA A 583 -0.41 35.26 -12.74
C ALA A 583 1.09 35.60 -12.78
N VAL A 584 1.42 36.86 -13.03
CA VAL A 584 2.79 37.38 -12.85
C VAL A 584 3.09 37.44 -11.35
N GLY A 585 3.99 36.56 -10.90
CA GLY A 585 4.88 36.76 -9.76
C GLY A 585 4.26 36.95 -8.36
N LYS A 586 4.00 35.84 -7.65
CA LYS A 586 4.46 35.79 -6.25
C LYS A 586 5.82 35.11 -6.26
N LYS A 587 6.81 35.84 -5.72
CA LYS A 587 8.24 35.47 -5.65
C LYS A 587 8.45 33.96 -5.40
N PRO A 588 9.51 33.35 -5.97
CA PRO A 588 9.87 31.98 -5.62
C PRO A 588 10.03 31.89 -4.10
N LEU A 589 9.52 30.80 -3.50
CA LEU A 589 9.84 30.45 -2.12
C LEU A 589 11.36 30.47 -1.99
N GLN A 590 11.86 31.41 -1.19
CA GLN A 590 13.28 31.47 -0.84
C GLN A 590 13.67 30.09 -0.28
N ARG A 591 14.79 29.55 -0.76
CA ARG A 591 15.44 28.39 -0.14
C ARG A 591 15.50 28.64 1.37
N PRO A 592 15.22 27.64 2.23
CA PRO A 592 15.43 27.81 3.65
C PRO A 592 16.91 28.10 3.86
N GLU A 593 17.22 29.34 4.26
CA GLU A 593 18.55 29.69 4.75
C GLU A 593 18.86 28.74 5.90
N ARG A 594 19.95 27.98 5.76
CA ARG A 594 20.54 27.27 6.89
C ARG A 594 20.84 28.32 7.95
N ALA A 595 20.11 28.27 9.06
CA ALA A 595 20.41 29.06 10.24
C ALA A 595 21.89 28.83 10.60
N ARG A 596 22.71 29.84 10.33
CA ARG A 596 24.08 29.91 10.82
C ARG A 596 23.98 29.96 12.33
N ARG A 597 24.56 28.96 13.00
CA ARG A 597 24.75 28.98 14.45
C ARG A 597 25.57 30.24 14.82
N PRO A 598 25.19 31.01 15.85
CA PRO A 598 26.04 32.08 16.35
C PRO A 598 27.36 31.47 16.85
N GLY A 599 28.48 32.00 16.39
CA GLY A 599 29.82 31.57 16.80
C GLY A 599 30.04 31.81 18.29
N GLY A 600 30.52 30.78 18.98
CA GLY A 600 31.18 30.92 20.28
C GLY A 600 32.61 31.43 20.08
N PRO A 601 33.23 32.02 21.12
CA PRO A 601 34.51 32.71 20.99
C PRO A 601 35.66 31.73 20.76
N SER A 602 36.46 32.01 19.73
CA SER A 602 37.69 31.29 19.41
C SER A 602 38.81 31.66 20.40
N GLY A 603 39.10 30.77 21.35
CA GLY A 603 40.36 30.75 22.08
C GLY A 603 41.46 30.17 21.20
N ARG A 604 42.50 30.96 20.92
CA ARG A 604 43.78 30.49 20.36
C ARG A 604 44.51 29.65 21.41
N PRO A 605 45.26 28.61 20.98
CA PRO A 605 46.49 28.24 21.66
C PRO A 605 47.71 28.58 20.78
N ASP A 606 48.74 29.01 21.49
CA ASP A 606 50.03 29.48 21.00
C ASP A 606 50.80 28.47 20.14
N ARG A 607 51.60 29.05 19.25
CA ARG A 607 52.76 28.39 18.65
C ARG A 607 53.82 28.16 19.71
N LEU A 608 54.40 26.98 19.76
CA LEU A 608 55.83 26.83 20.05
C LEU A 608 56.42 25.71 19.18
N LYS A 609 57.43 26.10 18.42
CA LYS A 609 58.31 25.26 17.61
C LYS A 609 59.31 24.57 18.54
N LYS A 610 59.46 23.26 18.43
CA LYS A 610 60.69 22.52 18.09
C LYS A 610 60.42 21.03 18.13
#